data_AF-A0A846PHX7-F1
#
_entry.id   AF-A0A846PHX7-F1
#
_cell.length_a   1.000
_cell.length_b   1.000
_cell.length_c   1.000
_cell.angle_alpha   90.00
_cell.angle_beta   90.00
_cell.angle_gamma   90.00
#
_symmetry.space_group_name_H-M   'P 1'
#
loop_
_entity.id
_entity.type
_entity.pdbx_description
1 polymer ?
#
loop_
_entity_poly.entity_id
_entity_poly.type
_entity_poly.pdbx_seq_one_letter_code
_entity_poly.pdbx_strand_id
1 'polypeptide(L)'
;SNLVDPGDVVVLKPNLVGAQRIAFEGCTRPAVLRPIVELAATAGASKVVIAEGPADPDLSDEVFLSLDIDDLVQEMQTKYPAVSISYQNINKDNWTWVDLAEYSTFHGVYTPQDLYSYREIRMDQNSYYHAPDSEGYNPHGYKPGLYAISNTILEADVFINVPKMKVHMITGVTMSLKNLIGITVSDTENATNQEDIKDVPHWNTSYSHRGEDKERIDTFENDVIWRVNADLHKIAFYADKEGNLQPTKQRKYLSVLDGIIGMEGPLIYDETPDP
;
A
#
# COMPACT_ATOMS: atom_id res chain seq x y z
N SER A 1 -12.19 -11.18 23.10
CA SER A 1 -10.81 -10.69 22.93
C SER A 1 -10.86 -9.19 22.70
N ASN A 2 -9.84 -8.47 23.15
CA ASN A 2 -9.64 -7.08 22.75
C ASN A 2 -9.00 -7.05 21.35
N LEU A 3 -9.04 -5.90 20.69
CA LEU A 3 -8.38 -5.75 19.39
C LEU A 3 -6.86 -5.83 19.53
N VAL A 4 -6.28 -5.19 20.54
CA VAL A 4 -4.85 -5.24 20.87
C VAL A 4 -4.72 -5.94 22.22
N ASP A 5 -3.90 -6.98 22.28
CA ASP A 5 -3.52 -7.67 23.51
C ASP A 5 -2.07 -7.30 23.91
N PRO A 6 -1.69 -7.39 25.20
CA PRO A 6 -0.32 -7.11 25.62
C PRO A 6 0.71 -7.97 24.90
N GLY A 7 1.75 -7.34 24.36
CA GLY A 7 2.79 -8.00 23.58
C GLY A 7 2.59 -7.94 22.06
N ASP A 8 1.39 -7.60 21.57
CA ASP A 8 1.10 -7.54 20.12
C ASP A 8 2.03 -6.54 19.40
N VAL A 9 2.42 -6.90 18.18
CA VAL A 9 2.99 -5.99 17.17
C VAL A 9 1.85 -5.34 16.40
N VAL A 10 1.70 -4.03 16.56
CA VAL A 10 0.62 -3.24 15.94
C VAL A 10 1.19 -2.42 14.78
N VAL A 11 0.59 -2.54 13.61
CA VAL A 11 0.98 -1.77 12.41
C VAL A 11 -0.19 -0.91 11.93
N LEU A 12 0.04 0.40 11.83
CA LEU A 12 -0.88 1.36 11.28
C LEU A 12 -0.49 1.62 9.83
N LYS A 13 -1.44 1.47 8.90
CA LYS A 13 -1.26 1.83 7.49
C LYS A 13 -2.06 3.09 7.18
N PRO A 14 -1.47 4.30 7.27
CA PRO A 14 -2.11 5.52 6.77
C PRO A 14 -2.24 5.48 5.24
N ASN A 15 -2.75 6.56 4.65
CA ASN A 15 -2.61 6.91 3.24
C ASN A 15 -1.75 8.19 3.15
N LEU A 16 -0.46 8.11 2.81
CA LEU A 16 0.42 9.29 2.72
C LEU A 16 0.75 9.76 1.30
N VAL A 17 0.44 9.02 0.24
CA VAL A 17 0.56 9.40 -1.20
C VAL A 17 1.90 10.02 -1.63
N GLY A 18 2.20 11.27 -1.24
CA GLY A 18 3.42 12.04 -1.50
C GLY A 18 3.36 13.43 -0.84
N ALA A 19 4.51 14.08 -0.61
CA ALA A 19 4.61 15.37 0.10
C ALA A 19 3.81 16.51 -0.57
N GLN A 20 3.81 16.54 -1.90
CA GLN A 20 3.03 17.49 -2.71
C GLN A 20 1.51 17.35 -2.52
N ARG A 21 1.02 16.24 -1.95
CA ARG A 21 -0.41 15.99 -1.72
C ARG A 21 -0.90 16.51 -0.37
N ILE A 22 0.01 16.90 0.52
CA ILE A 22 -0.33 17.43 1.84
C ILE A 22 -1.17 18.70 1.71
N ALA A 23 -0.75 19.62 0.84
CA ALA A 23 -1.45 20.90 0.60
C ALA A 23 -2.89 20.72 0.08
N PHE A 24 -3.21 19.55 -0.47
CA PHE A 24 -4.53 19.22 -1.02
C PHE A 24 -5.34 18.29 -0.13
N GLU A 25 -4.94 18.11 1.13
CA GLU A 25 -5.59 17.19 2.07
C GLU A 25 -5.64 15.75 1.51
N GLY A 26 -4.67 15.36 0.67
CA GLY A 26 -4.61 14.02 0.07
C GLY A 26 -4.03 12.95 0.99
N CYS A 27 -3.47 13.36 2.14
CA CYS A 27 -2.77 12.51 3.09
C CYS A 27 -3.55 12.36 4.40
N THR A 28 -3.32 11.25 5.10
CA THR A 28 -3.90 10.97 6.42
C THR A 28 -3.26 11.89 7.45
N ARG A 29 -4.09 12.55 8.26
CA ARG A 29 -3.60 13.53 9.24
C ARG A 29 -2.97 12.85 10.46
N PRO A 30 -1.82 13.34 10.97
CA PRO A 30 -1.22 12.85 12.22
C PRO A 30 -2.18 12.89 13.42
N ALA A 31 -3.14 13.82 13.42
CA ALA A 31 -4.19 13.92 14.44
C ALA A 31 -5.10 12.68 14.52
N VAL A 32 -5.21 11.90 13.45
CA VAL A 32 -5.92 10.61 13.44
C VAL A 32 -5.00 9.49 13.92
N LEU A 33 -3.71 9.55 13.59
CA LEU A 33 -2.73 8.52 13.94
C LEU A 33 -2.39 8.55 15.44
N ARG A 34 -2.17 9.74 16.01
CA ARG A 34 -1.82 9.93 17.43
C ARG A 34 -2.70 9.11 18.39
N PRO A 35 -4.04 9.26 18.40
CA PRO A 35 -4.88 8.53 19.35
C PRO A 35 -4.83 7.01 19.12
N ILE A 36 -4.62 6.54 17.89
CA ILE A 36 -4.49 5.11 17.59
C ILE A 36 -3.19 4.55 18.17
N VAL A 37 -2.06 5.26 17.96
CA VAL A 37 -0.77 4.90 18.54
C VAL A 37 -0.85 4.89 20.07
N GLU A 38 -1.46 5.93 20.65
CA GLU A 38 -1.65 6.05 22.09
C GLU A 38 -2.48 4.90 22.69
N LEU A 39 -3.59 4.54 22.03
CA LEU A 39 -4.46 3.44 22.45
C LEU A 39 -3.74 2.08 22.33
N ALA A 40 -2.99 1.85 21.25
CA ALA A 40 -2.20 0.63 21.08
C ALA A 40 -1.12 0.49 22.16
N ALA A 41 -0.36 1.57 22.42
CA ALA A 41 0.66 1.58 23.47
C ALA A 41 0.05 1.39 24.87
N THR A 42 -1.08 2.03 25.16
CA THR A 42 -1.79 1.90 26.44
C THR A 42 -2.37 0.48 26.63
N ALA A 43 -2.76 -0.19 25.55
CA ALA A 43 -3.19 -1.59 25.58
C ALA A 43 -2.04 -2.58 25.84
N GLY A 44 -0.79 -2.12 25.82
CA GLY A 44 0.39 -2.92 26.13
C GLY A 44 1.05 -3.58 24.92
N ALA A 45 0.83 -3.05 23.70
CA ALA A 45 1.58 -3.48 22.52
C ALA A 45 3.10 -3.47 22.78
N SER A 46 3.83 -4.46 22.25
CA SER A 46 5.30 -4.46 22.34
C SER A 46 5.93 -3.50 21.34
N LYS A 47 5.29 -3.36 20.17
CA LYS A 47 5.74 -2.54 19.04
C LYS A 47 4.55 -1.87 18.37
N VAL A 48 4.69 -0.59 18.00
CA VAL A 48 3.73 0.15 17.19
C VAL A 48 4.46 0.81 16.02
N VAL A 49 4.07 0.47 14.78
CA VAL A 49 4.72 1.00 13.57
C VAL A 49 3.71 1.75 12.72
N ILE A 50 4.02 2.98 12.31
CA ILE A 50 3.32 3.68 11.23
C ILE A 50 3.99 3.31 9.91
N ALA A 51 3.40 2.39 9.14
CA ALA A 51 4.01 1.83 7.94
C ALA A 51 3.26 2.26 6.67
N GLU A 52 3.96 2.87 5.71
CA GLU A 52 3.37 3.33 4.44
C GLU A 52 4.37 3.23 3.30
N GLY A 53 3.87 2.91 2.10
CA GLY A 53 4.62 2.93 0.84
C GLY A 53 4.03 4.00 -0.08
N PRO A 54 4.48 5.26 0.00
CA PRO A 54 4.00 6.36 -0.84
C PRO A 54 4.04 6.03 -2.34
N ALA A 55 3.18 6.68 -3.12
CA ALA A 55 2.96 6.39 -4.54
C ALA A 55 4.12 6.88 -5.41
N ASP A 56 4.66 8.05 -5.13
CA ASP A 56 5.99 8.41 -5.61
C ASP A 56 7.01 7.70 -4.70
N PRO A 57 8.06 7.07 -5.25
CA PRO A 57 9.10 6.41 -4.46
C PRO A 57 9.89 7.48 -3.69
N ASP A 58 9.29 7.97 -2.62
CA ASP A 58 9.89 8.87 -1.66
C ASP A 58 10.91 8.06 -0.86
N LEU A 59 12.12 7.93 -1.40
CA LEU A 59 13.22 7.24 -0.72
C LEU A 59 13.81 8.10 0.42
N SER A 60 13.50 9.40 0.42
CA SER A 60 13.95 10.41 1.38
C SER A 60 13.15 10.51 2.67
N ASP A 61 12.02 9.79 2.78
CA ASP A 61 11.03 9.96 3.86
C ASP A 61 10.41 11.37 3.90
N GLU A 62 10.49 12.12 2.80
CA GLU A 62 10.01 13.51 2.68
C GLU A 62 8.56 13.67 3.17
N VAL A 63 7.65 12.75 2.81
CA VAL A 63 6.24 12.84 3.22
C VAL A 63 6.04 12.56 4.70
N PHE A 64 6.86 11.69 5.29
CA PHE A 64 6.80 11.41 6.73
C PHE A 64 7.26 12.65 7.51
N LEU A 65 8.37 13.25 7.08
CA LEU A 65 8.93 14.46 7.69
C LEU A 65 8.01 15.68 7.48
N SER A 66 7.46 15.86 6.28
CA SER A 66 6.57 16.99 5.96
C SER A 66 5.22 16.94 6.68
N LEU A 67 4.85 15.76 7.22
CA LEU A 67 3.66 15.56 8.05
C LEU A 67 3.99 15.47 9.54
N ASP A 68 5.24 15.75 9.94
CA ASP A 68 5.70 15.65 11.33
C ASP A 68 5.43 14.26 11.95
N ILE A 69 5.49 13.19 11.15
CA ILE A 69 5.29 11.82 11.63
C ILE A 69 6.46 11.37 12.51
N ASP A 70 7.66 11.84 12.20
CA ASP A 70 8.86 11.61 13.02
C ASP A 70 8.75 12.29 14.39
N ASP A 71 8.25 13.53 14.44
CA ASP A 71 7.97 14.24 15.70
C ASP A 71 6.88 13.52 16.52
N LEU A 72 5.81 13.07 15.86
CA LEU A 72 4.77 12.25 16.50
C LEU A 72 5.37 10.98 17.12
N VAL A 73 6.22 10.28 16.36
CA VAL A 73 6.90 9.05 16.82
C VAL A 73 7.79 9.35 18.03
N GLN A 74 8.61 10.40 17.97
CA GLN A 74 9.50 10.79 19.07
C GLN A 74 8.73 11.15 20.35
N GLU A 75 7.64 11.91 20.21
CA GLU A 75 6.78 12.26 21.34
C GLU A 75 6.14 11.01 21.95
N MET A 76 5.57 10.13 21.13
CA MET A 76 4.93 8.91 21.60
C MET A 76 5.94 7.95 22.23
N GLN A 77 7.14 7.81 21.65
CA GLN A 77 8.22 6.99 22.21
C GLN A 77 8.67 7.51 23.58
N THR A 78 8.74 8.84 23.76
CA THR A 78 9.04 9.47 25.06
C THR A 78 7.93 9.20 26.09
N LYS A 79 6.67 9.27 25.65
CA LYS A 79 5.50 9.04 26.51
C LYS A 79 5.34 7.57 26.91
N TYR A 80 5.73 6.64 26.04
CA TYR A 80 5.60 5.19 26.22
C TYR A 80 6.95 4.48 26.07
N PRO A 81 7.91 4.68 27.00
CA PRO A 81 9.28 4.18 26.85
C PRO A 81 9.42 2.65 26.87
N ALA A 82 8.38 1.93 27.29
CA ALA A 82 8.35 0.47 27.30
C ALA A 82 7.87 -0.15 25.97
N VAL A 83 7.34 0.67 25.05
CA VAL A 83 6.83 0.24 23.74
C VAL A 83 7.79 0.73 22.68
N SER A 84 8.16 -0.13 21.72
CA SER A 84 8.94 0.31 20.56
C SER A 84 8.02 1.03 19.57
N ILE A 85 8.23 2.33 19.34
CA ILE A 85 7.39 3.14 18.45
C ILE A 85 8.24 3.70 17.32
N SER A 86 7.84 3.45 16.08
CA SER A 86 8.57 3.88 14.89
C SER A 86 7.64 4.17 13.71
N TYR A 87 8.20 4.74 12.64
CA TYR A 87 7.59 4.67 11.31
C TYR A 87 8.44 3.79 10.39
N GLN A 88 7.82 3.24 9.35
CA GLN A 88 8.48 2.47 8.30
C GLN A 88 8.03 2.99 6.94
N ASN A 89 8.98 3.41 6.13
CA ASN A 89 8.75 3.61 4.71
C ASN A 89 8.85 2.27 3.99
N ILE A 90 7.72 1.75 3.52
CA ILE A 90 7.59 0.45 2.87
C ILE A 90 8.37 0.39 1.57
N ASN A 91 8.58 1.53 0.89
CA ASN A 91 9.40 1.58 -0.32
C ASN A 91 10.88 1.22 -0.05
N LYS A 92 11.30 1.16 1.22
CA LYS A 92 12.65 0.78 1.67
C LYS A 92 12.65 -0.42 2.63
N ASP A 93 11.51 -1.07 2.81
CA ASP A 93 11.40 -2.21 3.72
C ASP A 93 11.90 -3.48 3.06
N ASN A 94 12.22 -4.49 3.86
CA ASN A 94 12.36 -5.85 3.34
C ASN A 94 10.97 -6.36 2.93
N TRP A 95 10.94 -7.31 1.99
CA TRP A 95 9.69 -7.89 1.49
C TRP A 95 9.75 -9.40 1.39
N THR A 96 8.58 -9.98 1.25
CA THR A 96 8.38 -11.39 0.91
C THR A 96 7.45 -11.48 -0.30
N TRP A 97 7.79 -12.35 -1.24
CA TRP A 97 6.91 -12.69 -2.36
C TRP A 97 5.73 -13.53 -1.86
N VAL A 98 4.51 -13.07 -2.11
CA VAL A 98 3.26 -13.75 -1.75
C VAL A 98 2.53 -14.14 -3.02
N ASP A 99 2.40 -15.45 -3.26
CA ASP A 99 1.68 -16.01 -4.40
C ASP A 99 0.28 -16.48 -3.98
N LEU A 100 -0.76 -15.82 -4.51
CA LEU A 100 -2.13 -16.21 -4.26
C LEU A 100 -2.59 -17.43 -5.07
N ALA A 101 -1.86 -17.81 -6.14
CA ALA A 101 -2.20 -18.93 -7.01
C ALA A 101 -3.69 -18.96 -7.41
N GLU A 102 -4.39 -20.07 -7.14
CA GLU A 102 -5.83 -20.24 -7.44
C GLU A 102 -6.76 -19.33 -6.62
N TYR A 103 -6.26 -18.75 -5.52
CA TYR A 103 -7.00 -17.80 -4.70
C TYR A 103 -6.94 -16.38 -5.24
N SER A 104 -6.08 -16.08 -6.21
CA SER A 104 -6.06 -14.78 -6.86
C SER A 104 -7.35 -14.54 -7.62
N THR A 105 -7.88 -13.32 -7.55
CA THR A 105 -8.99 -12.89 -8.43
C THR A 105 -8.61 -12.82 -9.90
N PHE A 106 -7.32 -12.89 -10.25
CA PHE A 106 -6.85 -12.99 -11.63
C PHE A 106 -6.84 -14.44 -12.16
N HIS A 107 -6.94 -15.44 -11.29
CA HIS A 107 -6.83 -16.83 -11.67
C HIS A 107 -7.87 -17.23 -12.72
N GLY A 108 -7.41 -17.71 -13.87
CA GLY A 108 -8.26 -18.14 -14.99
C GLY A 108 -8.96 -17.00 -15.74
N VAL A 109 -8.66 -15.73 -15.41
CA VAL A 109 -9.25 -14.56 -16.06
C VAL A 109 -8.24 -13.87 -16.97
N TYR A 110 -7.03 -13.62 -16.47
CA TYR A 110 -5.97 -12.92 -17.22
C TYR A 110 -4.67 -13.71 -17.17
N THR A 111 -3.89 -13.56 -18.23
CA THR A 111 -2.51 -14.01 -18.35
C THR A 111 -1.56 -12.81 -18.25
N PRO A 112 -0.25 -13.02 -17.99
CA PRO A 112 0.72 -11.93 -18.03
C PRO A 112 0.71 -11.10 -19.32
N GLN A 113 0.30 -11.69 -20.45
CA GLN A 113 0.24 -11.00 -21.74
C GLN A 113 -0.97 -10.06 -21.88
N ASP A 114 -1.99 -10.23 -21.04
CA ASP A 114 -3.22 -9.43 -21.07
C ASP A 114 -3.09 -8.14 -20.25
N LEU A 115 -2.05 -8.02 -19.43
CA LEU A 115 -1.92 -6.94 -18.46
C LEU A 115 -0.74 -6.02 -18.84
N TYR A 116 -1.02 -4.72 -18.80
CA TYR A 116 -0.07 -3.63 -19.08
C TYR A 116 -0.01 -2.65 -17.92
N SER A 117 1.19 -2.20 -17.58
CA SER A 117 1.44 -1.15 -16.60
C SER A 117 0.91 0.20 -17.07
N TYR A 118 0.85 1.21 -16.19
CA TYR A 118 0.50 2.60 -16.57
C TYR A 118 1.49 3.22 -17.58
N ARG A 119 2.66 2.59 -17.76
CA ARG A 119 3.69 3.01 -18.71
C ARG A 119 3.68 2.15 -19.98
N GLU A 120 2.59 1.42 -20.21
CA GLU A 120 2.40 0.53 -21.38
C GLU A 120 3.41 -0.64 -21.42
N ILE A 121 3.99 -1.01 -20.28
CA ILE A 121 4.90 -2.16 -20.17
C ILE A 121 4.09 -3.42 -19.83
N ARG A 122 4.18 -4.45 -20.66
CA ARG A 122 3.47 -5.73 -20.45
C ARG A 122 4.04 -6.50 -19.25
N MET A 123 3.24 -7.32 -18.58
CA MET A 123 3.64 -7.97 -17.32
C MET A 123 4.83 -8.89 -17.45
N ASP A 124 4.83 -9.66 -18.52
CA ASP A 124 5.92 -10.54 -18.92
C ASP A 124 7.10 -9.81 -19.57
N GLN A 125 7.16 -8.47 -19.45
CA GLN A 125 8.27 -7.63 -19.90
C GLN A 125 8.71 -6.63 -18.82
N ASN A 126 8.00 -6.55 -17.70
CA ASN A 126 8.27 -5.56 -16.67
C ASN A 126 9.41 -6.03 -15.74
N SER A 127 10.48 -5.24 -15.69
CA SER A 127 11.69 -5.48 -14.89
C SER A 127 11.39 -5.73 -13.42
N TYR A 128 10.37 -5.07 -12.83
CA TYR A 128 9.95 -5.30 -11.44
C TYR A 128 9.72 -6.77 -11.10
N TYR A 129 9.26 -7.57 -12.07
CA TYR A 129 9.16 -9.00 -11.89
C TYR A 129 10.34 -9.75 -12.50
N HIS A 130 11.00 -9.15 -13.50
CA HIS A 130 11.86 -9.83 -14.47
C HIS A 130 13.33 -9.87 -14.14
N ALA A 131 13.84 -8.84 -13.47
CA ALA A 131 15.25 -8.78 -13.15
C ALA A 131 15.50 -9.42 -11.75
N PRO A 132 16.78 -9.70 -11.43
CA PRO A 132 17.14 -10.32 -10.16
C PRO A 132 17.12 -9.29 -9.02
N ASP A 133 16.47 -9.65 -7.92
CA ASP A 133 16.36 -8.94 -6.67
C ASP A 133 17.20 -9.57 -5.54
N SER A 134 17.17 -8.97 -4.33
CA SER A 134 17.90 -9.48 -3.16
C SER A 134 17.39 -10.82 -2.63
N GLU A 135 16.18 -11.22 -3.00
CA GLU A 135 15.59 -12.53 -2.69
C GLU A 135 15.82 -13.55 -3.83
N GLY A 136 16.48 -13.15 -4.93
CA GLY A 136 16.83 -13.98 -6.09
C GLY A 136 16.21 -13.47 -7.39
N TYR A 137 15.83 -14.35 -8.31
CA TYR A 137 14.77 -13.98 -9.25
C TYR A 137 13.45 -14.20 -8.52
N ASN A 138 12.37 -13.51 -8.92
CA ASN A 138 11.00 -13.89 -8.55
C ASN A 138 10.89 -15.45 -8.47
N PRO A 139 10.75 -16.03 -7.27
CA PRO A 139 10.94 -17.46 -7.05
C PRO A 139 9.80 -18.33 -7.63
N HIS A 140 8.75 -17.69 -8.16
CA HIS A 140 7.51 -18.35 -8.58
C HIS A 140 7.14 -18.16 -10.05
N GLY A 141 7.97 -17.44 -10.83
CA GLY A 141 7.68 -17.08 -12.23
C GLY A 141 6.52 -16.08 -12.37
N TYR A 142 6.45 -15.41 -13.52
CA TYR A 142 5.47 -14.35 -13.78
C TYR A 142 4.03 -14.87 -13.73
N LYS A 143 3.24 -14.34 -12.81
CA LYS A 143 1.79 -14.56 -12.79
C LYS A 143 1.03 -13.41 -12.15
N PRO A 144 -0.13 -13.03 -12.69
CA PRO A 144 -1.10 -12.23 -11.96
C PRO A 144 -1.41 -12.88 -10.60
N GLY A 145 -1.53 -12.08 -9.55
CA GLY A 145 -1.75 -12.59 -8.18
C GLY A 145 -0.48 -12.81 -7.35
N LEU A 146 0.69 -12.46 -7.88
CA LEU A 146 1.96 -12.47 -7.17
C LEU A 146 2.35 -11.03 -6.76
N TYR A 147 2.70 -10.85 -5.48
CA TYR A 147 2.99 -9.53 -4.92
C TYR A 147 4.21 -9.56 -4.00
N ALA A 148 5.09 -8.56 -4.10
CA ALA A 148 6.13 -8.31 -3.10
C ALA A 148 5.53 -7.47 -1.96
N ILE A 149 5.43 -8.06 -0.77
CA ILE A 149 4.71 -7.49 0.37
C ILE A 149 5.71 -7.16 1.47
N SER A 150 5.59 -5.97 2.06
CA SER A 150 6.44 -5.54 3.18
C SER A 150 6.40 -6.53 4.34
N ASN A 151 7.58 -6.88 4.85
CA ASN A 151 7.72 -7.75 6.02
C ASN A 151 7.12 -7.10 7.26
N THR A 152 7.23 -5.78 7.42
CA THR A 152 6.53 -5.04 8.49
C THR A 152 5.03 -5.34 8.51
N ILE A 153 4.40 -5.46 7.34
CA ILE A 153 2.96 -5.77 7.23
C ILE A 153 2.69 -7.24 7.59
N LEU A 154 3.52 -8.17 7.12
CA LEU A 154 3.36 -9.60 7.37
C LEU A 154 3.67 -9.99 8.83
N GLU A 155 4.53 -9.24 9.52
CA GLU A 155 4.88 -9.47 10.92
C GLU A 155 3.82 -8.94 11.92
N ALA A 156 2.86 -8.15 11.47
CA ALA A 156 1.86 -7.54 12.34
C ALA A 156 0.90 -8.58 12.94
N ASP A 157 0.70 -8.54 14.27
CA ASP A 157 -0.39 -9.24 14.97
C ASP A 157 -1.72 -8.50 14.80
N VAL A 158 -1.64 -7.16 14.78
CA VAL A 158 -2.77 -6.25 14.59
C VAL A 158 -2.46 -5.27 13.48
N PHE A 159 -3.30 -5.27 12.44
CA PHE A 159 -3.21 -4.36 11.31
C PHE A 159 -4.35 -3.33 11.36
N ILE A 160 -3.99 -2.06 11.50
CA ILE A 160 -4.94 -0.94 11.56
C ILE A 160 -4.82 -0.12 10.27
N ASN A 161 -5.80 -0.29 9.38
CA ASN A 161 -5.88 0.43 8.12
C ASN A 161 -6.49 1.83 8.35
N VAL A 162 -5.73 2.90 8.10
CA VAL A 162 -6.15 4.29 8.35
C VAL A 162 -6.26 5.07 7.03
N PRO A 163 -7.26 4.77 6.19
CA PRO A 163 -7.41 5.40 4.88
C PRO A 163 -7.81 6.88 4.99
N LYS A 164 -7.47 7.66 3.97
CA LYS A 164 -7.97 9.02 3.76
C LYS A 164 -9.27 9.00 2.95
N MET A 165 -10.29 9.73 3.42
CA MET A 165 -11.48 10.00 2.62
C MET A 165 -11.11 10.96 1.47
N LYS A 166 -11.12 10.45 0.23
CA LYS A 166 -10.83 11.24 -0.96
C LYS A 166 -11.53 10.67 -2.19
N VAL A 167 -11.87 11.57 -3.10
CA VAL A 167 -12.25 11.24 -4.49
C VAL A 167 -11.03 10.69 -5.22
N HIS A 168 -11.24 9.74 -6.13
CA HIS A 168 -10.18 9.14 -6.93
C HIS A 168 -10.69 8.86 -8.34
N MET A 169 -9.97 9.29 -9.37
CA MET A 169 -10.42 9.17 -10.77
C MET A 169 -10.77 7.71 -11.12
N ILE A 170 -9.85 6.77 -10.89
CA ILE A 170 -10.03 5.34 -11.21
C ILE A 170 -11.13 4.62 -10.40
N THR A 171 -11.33 4.97 -9.12
CA THR A 171 -12.16 4.15 -8.19
C THR A 171 -13.41 4.87 -7.69
N GLY A 172 -13.63 6.12 -8.12
CA GLY A 172 -14.62 7.05 -7.56
C GLY A 172 -14.22 7.54 -6.17
N VAL A 173 -14.01 6.61 -5.22
CA VAL A 173 -13.59 6.88 -3.84
C VAL A 173 -12.53 5.89 -3.37
N THR A 174 -11.58 6.36 -2.56
CA THR A 174 -10.41 5.53 -2.17
C THR A 174 -10.73 4.61 -0.99
N MET A 175 -11.24 5.19 0.09
CA MET A 175 -11.67 4.53 1.33
C MET A 175 -10.71 3.41 1.79
N SER A 176 -11.21 2.42 2.53
CA SER A 176 -10.38 1.33 3.09
C SER A 176 -9.77 0.41 2.04
N LEU A 177 -10.45 0.19 0.91
CA LEU A 177 -10.04 -0.83 -0.07
C LEU A 177 -8.77 -0.46 -0.84
N LYS A 178 -8.63 0.79 -1.27
CA LYS A 178 -7.50 1.21 -2.11
C LYS A 178 -6.26 1.55 -1.29
N ASN A 179 -6.37 1.69 0.03
CA ASN A 179 -5.23 2.04 0.88
C ASN A 179 -4.18 0.92 0.99
N LEU A 180 -4.58 -0.34 0.77
CA LEU A 180 -3.69 -1.49 0.87
C LEU A 180 -2.69 -1.59 -0.27
N ILE A 181 -2.85 -0.81 -1.35
CA ILE A 181 -1.81 -0.70 -2.39
C ILE A 181 -0.44 -0.34 -1.79
N GLY A 182 -0.41 0.53 -0.77
CA GLY A 182 0.83 0.94 -0.14
C GLY A 182 1.52 -0.13 0.71
N ILE A 183 1.01 -1.37 0.77
CA ILE A 183 1.71 -2.49 1.43
C ILE A 183 2.73 -3.18 0.52
N THR A 184 2.70 -2.88 -0.78
CA THR A 184 3.67 -3.38 -1.75
C THR A 184 4.87 -2.43 -1.83
N VAL A 185 6.07 -3.01 -1.91
CA VAL A 185 7.32 -2.24 -2.08
C VAL A 185 7.38 -1.60 -3.46
N SER A 186 7.99 -0.41 -3.55
CA SER A 186 8.13 0.31 -4.82
C SER A 186 9.05 -0.39 -5.79
N ASP A 187 10.00 -1.15 -5.30
CA ASP A 187 11.00 -1.83 -6.11
C ASP A 187 11.52 -3.02 -5.31
N THR A 188 11.89 -4.08 -6.02
CA THR A 188 12.50 -5.28 -5.46
C THR A 188 14.02 -5.29 -5.69
N GLU A 189 14.57 -4.45 -6.55
CA GLU A 189 15.95 -4.54 -7.00
C GLU A 189 16.89 -3.48 -6.41
N ASN A 190 16.40 -2.59 -5.55
CA ASN A 190 17.13 -1.37 -5.12
C ASN A 190 17.64 -0.54 -6.33
N ALA A 191 16.89 -0.54 -7.43
CA ALA A 191 17.14 0.16 -8.66
C ALA A 191 16.89 1.66 -8.50
N THR A 192 17.98 2.40 -8.65
CA THR A 192 18.05 3.86 -8.85
C THR A 192 17.37 4.34 -10.15
N ASN A 193 16.67 3.46 -10.87
CA ASN A 193 16.05 3.73 -12.16
C ASN A 193 14.54 3.83 -11.99
N GLN A 194 13.98 4.97 -12.38
CA GLN A 194 12.55 5.21 -12.29
C GLN A 194 11.71 4.23 -13.11
N GLU A 195 12.30 3.49 -14.06
CA GLU A 195 11.61 2.49 -14.90
C GLU A 195 11.13 1.26 -14.11
N ASP A 196 11.76 0.96 -12.96
CA ASP A 196 11.60 -0.30 -12.23
C ASP A 196 10.63 -0.21 -11.03
N ILE A 197 9.78 0.83 -11.01
CA ILE A 197 8.89 1.11 -9.88
C ILE A 197 7.54 0.35 -9.95
N LYS A 198 6.88 0.19 -8.79
CA LYS A 198 5.59 -0.48 -8.63
C LYS A 198 4.51 0.14 -9.52
N ASP A 199 4.22 -0.53 -10.63
CA ASP A 199 3.00 -0.26 -11.40
C ASP A 199 1.86 -1.22 -11.04
N VAL A 200 2.08 -2.16 -10.10
CA VAL A 200 1.13 -3.15 -9.54
C VAL A 200 -0.32 -2.65 -9.36
N PRO A 201 -0.58 -1.42 -8.90
CA PRO A 201 -1.95 -0.88 -8.79
C PRO A 201 -2.56 -0.25 -10.05
N HIS A 202 -1.81 -0.10 -11.15
CA HIS A 202 -2.25 0.60 -12.37
C HIS A 202 -2.16 -0.29 -13.62
N TRP A 203 -2.15 -1.60 -13.40
CA TRP A 203 -2.29 -2.55 -14.49
C TRP A 203 -3.65 -2.34 -15.16
N ASN A 204 -3.68 -2.57 -16.47
CA ASN A 204 -4.89 -2.45 -17.28
C ASN A 204 -4.81 -3.43 -18.47
N THR A 205 -5.92 -3.56 -19.19
CA THR A 205 -6.07 -4.52 -20.30
C THR A 205 -5.91 -3.89 -21.68
N SER A 206 -5.54 -2.61 -21.79
CA SER A 206 -5.41 -1.92 -23.07
C SER A 206 -3.98 -1.47 -23.32
N TYR A 207 -3.47 -1.78 -24.51
CA TYR A 207 -2.13 -1.39 -24.94
C TYR A 207 -1.99 0.11 -25.22
N SER A 208 -3.09 0.85 -25.45
CA SER A 208 -3.02 2.25 -25.86
C SER A 208 -3.73 3.21 -24.91
N HIS A 209 -2.98 4.13 -24.30
CA HIS A 209 -3.51 5.28 -23.57
C HIS A 209 -4.04 6.40 -24.50
N ARG A 210 -4.69 6.06 -25.63
CA ARG A 210 -5.21 7.03 -26.60
C ARG A 210 -6.70 6.82 -26.86
N GLY A 211 -7.48 7.90 -26.83
CA GLY A 211 -8.91 7.87 -27.16
C GLY A 211 -9.78 7.18 -26.10
N GLU A 212 -10.86 6.53 -26.53
CA GLU A 212 -11.88 5.89 -25.68
C GLU A 212 -11.29 4.88 -24.66
N ASP A 213 -10.16 4.25 -24.98
CA ASP A 213 -9.52 3.26 -24.10
C ASP A 213 -8.91 3.87 -22.84
N LYS A 214 -8.49 5.15 -22.86
CA LYS A 214 -8.01 5.85 -21.66
C LYS A 214 -9.15 6.10 -20.68
N GLU A 215 -10.32 6.49 -21.17
CA GLU A 215 -11.51 6.68 -20.33
C GLU A 215 -11.93 5.37 -19.66
N ARG A 216 -11.79 4.22 -20.31
CA ARG A 216 -12.08 2.91 -19.69
C ARG A 216 -11.16 2.55 -18.52
N ILE A 217 -9.88 2.92 -18.62
CA ILE A 217 -8.88 2.65 -17.57
C ILE A 217 -9.16 3.47 -16.32
N ASP A 218 -9.61 4.72 -16.50
CA ASP A 218 -9.88 5.67 -15.42
C ASP A 218 -11.36 5.66 -14.96
N THR A 219 -12.15 4.67 -15.37
CA THR A 219 -13.57 4.53 -15.00
C THR A 219 -13.88 3.16 -14.39
N PHE A 220 -15.14 2.96 -14.01
CA PHE A 220 -15.66 1.70 -13.48
C PHE A 220 -15.54 0.50 -14.43
N GLU A 221 -15.12 0.70 -15.68
CA GLU A 221 -14.84 -0.37 -16.64
C GLU A 221 -13.47 -1.04 -16.40
N ASN A 222 -12.63 -0.49 -15.53
CA ASN A 222 -11.35 -1.09 -15.16
C ASN A 222 -11.55 -2.36 -14.30
N ASP A 223 -11.40 -3.52 -14.94
CA ASP A 223 -11.55 -4.84 -14.31
C ASP A 223 -10.27 -5.33 -13.59
N VAL A 224 -9.21 -4.54 -13.53
CA VAL A 224 -7.95 -4.93 -12.88
C VAL A 224 -7.85 -4.37 -11.48
N ILE A 225 -8.20 -3.10 -11.27
CA ILE A 225 -7.92 -2.41 -10.00
C ILE A 225 -8.61 -3.05 -8.80
N TRP A 226 -9.87 -3.47 -8.96
CA TRP A 226 -10.61 -4.10 -7.87
C TRP A 226 -10.05 -5.49 -7.55
N ARG A 227 -9.52 -6.20 -8.54
CA ARG A 227 -8.85 -7.50 -8.39
C ARG A 227 -7.59 -7.37 -7.55
N VAL A 228 -6.74 -6.38 -7.85
CA VAL A 228 -5.56 -6.05 -7.03
C VAL A 228 -5.97 -5.73 -5.60
N ASN A 229 -6.97 -4.87 -5.40
CA ASN A 229 -7.41 -4.53 -4.04
C ASN A 229 -7.93 -5.76 -3.29
N ALA A 230 -8.71 -6.63 -3.94
CA ALA A 230 -9.23 -7.86 -3.34
C ALA A 230 -8.10 -8.83 -2.96
N ASP A 231 -7.11 -8.97 -3.82
CA ASP A 231 -5.94 -9.82 -3.61
C ASP A 231 -5.08 -9.32 -2.45
N LEU A 232 -4.77 -8.02 -2.39
CA LEU A 232 -4.02 -7.43 -1.26
C LEU A 232 -4.78 -7.55 0.06
N HIS A 233 -6.11 -7.49 0.05
CA HIS A 233 -6.91 -7.75 1.26
C HIS A 233 -6.80 -9.22 1.69
N LYS A 234 -6.84 -10.18 0.75
CA LYS A 234 -6.62 -11.60 1.09
C LYS A 234 -5.25 -11.80 1.72
N ILE A 235 -4.21 -11.19 1.17
CA ILE A 235 -2.85 -11.22 1.72
C ILE A 235 -2.83 -10.64 3.14
N ALA A 236 -3.33 -9.41 3.32
CA ALA A 236 -3.33 -8.76 4.62
C ALA A 236 -4.07 -9.59 5.70
N PHE A 237 -5.12 -10.32 5.33
CA PHE A 237 -5.84 -11.18 6.27
C PHE A 237 -5.20 -12.55 6.47
N TYR A 238 -4.69 -13.20 5.43
CA TYR A 238 -4.45 -14.65 5.41
C TYR A 238 -3.01 -15.06 5.13
N ALA A 239 -2.14 -14.17 4.65
CA ALA A 239 -0.72 -14.49 4.51
C ALA A 239 -0.02 -14.47 5.87
N ASP A 240 0.73 -15.52 6.20
CA ASP A 240 1.60 -15.56 7.37
C ASP A 240 2.89 -14.74 7.16
N LYS A 241 3.77 -14.73 8.16
CA LYS A 241 5.02 -13.96 8.11
C LYS A 241 6.03 -14.50 7.10
N GLU A 242 5.87 -15.74 6.67
CA GLU A 242 6.65 -16.38 5.61
C GLU A 242 6.00 -16.21 4.22
N GLY A 243 4.89 -15.46 4.13
CA GLY A 243 4.20 -15.18 2.87
C GLY A 243 3.28 -16.30 2.38
N ASN A 244 3.00 -17.32 3.20
CA ASN A 244 2.11 -18.42 2.81
C ASN A 244 0.68 -18.11 3.20
N LEU A 245 -0.27 -18.44 2.32
CA LEU A 245 -1.69 -18.34 2.64
C LEU A 245 -2.12 -19.40 3.64
N GLN A 246 -2.85 -18.96 4.66
CA GLN A 246 -3.39 -19.79 5.72
C GLN A 246 -4.92 -19.84 5.68
N PRO A 247 -5.54 -20.95 6.13
CA PRO A 247 -6.99 -21.09 6.14
C PRO A 247 -7.69 -20.20 7.19
N THR A 248 -6.92 -19.64 8.12
CA THR A 248 -7.42 -18.73 9.16
C THR A 248 -6.76 -17.36 9.03
N LYS A 249 -7.41 -16.32 9.57
CA LYS A 249 -6.81 -14.99 9.61
C LYS A 249 -5.53 -15.00 10.45
N GLN A 250 -4.48 -14.40 9.92
CA GLN A 250 -3.15 -14.31 10.53
C GLN A 250 -2.97 -13.06 11.39
N ARG A 251 -3.85 -12.07 11.22
CA ARG A 251 -3.82 -10.83 12.00
C ARG A 251 -5.20 -10.27 12.25
N LYS A 252 -5.35 -9.58 13.39
CA LYS A 252 -6.56 -8.83 13.71
C LYS A 252 -6.58 -7.56 12.85
N TYR A 253 -7.77 -7.06 12.54
CA TYR A 253 -7.93 -5.96 11.60
C TYR A 253 -8.95 -4.94 12.08
N LEU A 254 -8.58 -3.66 11.98
CA LEU A 254 -9.48 -2.53 12.15
C LEU A 254 -9.25 -1.56 11.00
N SER A 255 -10.31 -0.89 10.54
CA SER A 255 -10.16 0.26 9.65
C SER A 255 -10.76 1.52 10.28
N VAL A 256 -9.99 2.61 10.27
CA VAL A 256 -10.37 3.92 10.82
C VAL A 256 -10.21 4.96 9.71
N LEU A 257 -11.31 5.45 9.16
CA LEU A 257 -11.28 6.45 8.10
C LEU A 257 -10.93 7.85 8.64
N ASP A 258 -9.88 8.47 8.08
CA ASP A 258 -9.68 9.92 8.22
C ASP A 258 -10.69 10.64 7.33
N GLY A 259 -11.80 11.04 7.95
CA GLY A 259 -12.82 11.91 7.39
C GLY A 259 -12.87 13.28 8.05
N ILE A 260 -11.79 13.74 8.71
CA ILE A 260 -11.77 15.07 9.35
C ILE A 260 -12.01 16.15 8.28
N ILE A 261 -11.30 16.03 7.16
CA ILE A 261 -11.51 16.77 5.92
C ILE A 261 -11.39 15.77 4.78
N GLY A 262 -12.40 15.71 3.91
CA GLY A 262 -12.35 14.93 2.68
C GLY A 262 -11.68 15.72 1.57
N MET A 263 -10.78 15.10 0.81
CA MET A 263 -10.24 15.71 -0.41
C MET A 263 -11.25 15.59 -1.55
N GLU A 264 -11.53 16.73 -2.18
CA GLU A 264 -12.32 16.85 -3.42
C GLU A 264 -11.37 17.11 -4.61
N GLY A 265 -11.67 16.52 -5.77
CA GLY A 265 -10.92 16.72 -7.01
C GLY A 265 -9.92 15.59 -7.38
N PRO A 266 -9.43 15.57 -8.63
CA PRO A 266 -8.49 14.56 -9.12
C PRO A 266 -7.13 14.65 -8.41
N LEU A 267 -6.47 13.49 -8.25
CA LEU A 267 -5.09 13.41 -7.74
C LEU A 267 -4.08 14.09 -8.68
N ILE A 268 -4.43 14.34 -9.94
CA ILE A 268 -3.60 15.01 -10.94
C ILE A 268 -4.38 16.25 -11.38
N TYR A 269 -3.99 17.42 -10.88
CA TYR A 269 -4.28 18.66 -11.60
C TYR A 269 -3.06 18.91 -12.49
N ASP A 270 -3.24 18.81 -13.80
CA ASP A 270 -2.34 19.52 -14.73
C ASP A 270 -2.29 20.98 -14.27
N GLU A 271 -1.11 21.61 -14.33
CA GLU A 271 -0.88 23.00 -13.91
C GLU A 271 -1.66 24.06 -14.72
N THR A 272 -2.60 23.64 -15.56
CA THR A 272 -3.51 24.55 -16.28
C THR A 272 -4.91 24.45 -15.68
N PRO A 273 -5.39 25.51 -15.00
CA PRO A 273 -6.82 25.63 -14.73
C PRO A 273 -7.55 25.56 -16.08
N ASP A 274 -8.57 24.72 -16.17
CA ASP A 274 -9.53 24.76 -17.27
C ASP A 274 -10.14 26.20 -17.30
N PRO A 275 -10.18 26.88 -18.47
CA PRO A 275 -10.60 28.28 -18.56
C PRO A 275 -12.05 28.56 -18.12
#